data_AF-A0A5E4QA19-F1
#
_entry.id   AF-A0A5E4QA19-F1
#
_cell.length_a   1.000
_cell.length_b   1.000
_cell.length_c   1.000
_cell.angle_alpha   90.00
_cell.angle_beta   90.00
_cell.angle_gamma   90.00
#
_symmetry.space_group_name_H-M   'P 1'
#
loop_
_entity.id
_entity.type
_entity.pdbx_description
1 polymer ?
#
loop_
_entity_poly.entity_id
_entity_poly.type
_entity_poly.pdbx_seq_one_letter_code
_entity_poly.pdbx_strand_id
1 'polypeptide(L)' 'MSGYLKTQILIVACVNIGQFIDGYSVGWSAPIIPKLQDPDETPLPELITDLQVSWIGSLLYLGSIVATYLT' A
#
# COMPACT_ATOMS: atom_id res chain seq x y z
N MET A 1 0.33 23.67 29.98
CA MET A 1 0.66 23.73 28.54
C MET A 1 1.51 22.55 28.07
N SER A 2 2.62 22.18 28.73
CA SER A 2 3.53 21.08 28.32
C SER A 2 2.88 19.67 28.26
N GLY A 3 1.96 19.33 29.18
CA GLY A 3 1.29 18.02 29.17
C GLY A 3 0.43 17.76 27.93
N TYR A 4 -0.32 18.77 27.47
CA TYR A 4 -1.18 18.66 26.28
C TYR A 4 -0.36 18.46 25.00
N LEU A 5 0.82 19.09 24.91
CA LEU A 5 1.70 18.95 23.75
C LEU A 5 2.21 17.50 23.60
N LYS A 6 2.59 16.84 24.70
CA LYS A 6 3.03 15.44 24.66
C LYS A 6 1.91 14.51 24.17
N THR A 7 0.70 14.70 24.68
CA THR A 7 -0.48 13.94 24.24
C THR A 7 -0.81 14.21 22.77
N GLN A 8 -0.74 15.46 22.32
CA GLN A 8 -0.96 15.81 20.91
C GLN A 8 0.07 15.16 19.98
N ILE A 9 1.36 15.16 20.35
CA ILE A 9 2.41 14.50 19.56
C ILE A 9 2.14 13.00 19.46
N LEU A 10 1.73 12.34 20.55
CA LEU A 10 1.37 10.92 20.53
C LEU A 10 0.17 10.64 19.62
N ILE A 11 -0.88 11.46 19.70
CA ILE A 11 -2.06 11.33 18.83
C ILE A 11 -1.66 11.48 17.36
N VAL A 12 -0.87 12.51 17.04
CA VAL A 12 -0.40 12.75 15.67
C VAL A 12 0.47 11.60 15.18
N ALA A 13 1.37 11.07 16.01
CA ALA A 13 2.18 9.91 15.64
C ALA A 13 1.31 8.69 15.31
N CYS A 14 0.30 8.39 16.14
CA CYS A 14 -0.63 7.28 15.89
C CYS A 14 -1.42 7.47 14.59
N VAL A 15 -1.93 8.68 14.32
CA VAL A 15 -2.69 8.97 13.08
C VAL A 15 -1.79 8.82 11.84
N ASN A 16 -0.52 9.23 11.92
CA ASN A 16 0.41 9.14 10.79
C ASN A 16 0.80 7.70 10.44
N ILE A 17 0.66 6.73 11.36
CA ILE A 17 0.87 5.30 11.02
C ILE A 17 -0.04 4.88 9.85
N GLY A 18 -1.28 5.36 9.82
CA GLY A 18 -2.20 5.09 8.70
C GLY A 18 -1.66 5.61 7.36
N GLN A 19 -1.04 6.78 7.36
CA GLN A 19 -0.44 7.37 6.17
C GLN A 19 0.80 6.59 5.69
N PHE A 20 1.60 6.06 6.62
CA PHE A 20 2.72 5.16 6.27
C PHE A 20 2.23 3.86 5.63
N ILE A 21 1.15 3.27 6.16
CA ILE A 21 0.56 2.05 5.61
C ILE A 21 0.03 2.30 4.19
N ASP A 22 -0.63 3.43 3.96
CA ASP A 22 -1.12 3.81 2.63
C ASP A 22 0.03 3.94 1.62
N GLY A 23 1.07 4.72 1.97
CA GLY A 23 2.25 4.89 1.12
C GLY A 23 2.97 3.56 0.82
N TYR A 24 3.10 2.67 1.81
CA TYR A 24 3.66 1.34 1.60
C TYR A 24 2.79 0.48 0.68
N SER A 25 1.47 0.51 0.86
CA SER A 25 0.53 -0.28 0.06
C SER A 25 0.60 0.08 -1.43
N VAL A 26 0.65 1.38 -1.73
CA VAL A 26 0.80 1.87 -3.11
C VAL A 26 2.21 1.57 -3.65
N GLY A 27 3.23 1.86 -2.86
CA GLY A 27 4.63 1.74 -3.26
C GLY A 27 5.15 0.31 -3.39
N TRP A 28 4.57 -0.65 -2.69
CA TRP A 28 4.99 -2.06 -2.71
C TRP A 28 4.96 -2.67 -4.12
N SER A 29 4.00 -2.27 -4.94
CA SER A 29 3.84 -2.81 -6.30
C SER A 29 5.02 -2.46 -7.22
N ALA A 30 5.69 -1.33 -7.01
CA ALA A 30 6.73 -0.81 -7.90
C ALA A 30 7.96 -1.72 -8.03
N PRO A 31 8.58 -2.22 -6.94
CA PRO A 31 9.67 -3.18 -7.04
C PRO A 31 9.20 -4.63 -7.22
N ILE A 32 7.96 -4.97 -6.85
CA ILE A 32 7.51 -6.36 -6.84
C ILE A 32 6.99 -6.81 -8.20
N ILE A 33 6.27 -5.96 -8.94
CA ILE A 33 5.80 -6.31 -10.28
C ILE A 33 6.97 -6.72 -11.21
N PRO A 34 8.08 -5.96 -11.30
CA PRO A 34 9.23 -6.37 -12.10
C PRO A 34 9.79 -7.74 -11.69
N LYS A 35 9.87 -8.02 -10.38
CA LYS A 35 10.34 -9.31 -9.85
C LYS A 35 9.45 -10.48 -10.23
N LEU A 36 8.14 -10.25 -10.27
CA LEU A 36 7.17 -11.28 -10.66
C LEU A 36 7.14 -11.52 -12.17
N GLN A 37 7.63 -10.56 -12.96
CA GLN A 37 7.80 -10.62 -14.41
C GLN A 37 9.21 -11.01 -14.86
N ASP A 38 10.13 -11.21 -13.90
CA ASP A 38 11.50 -11.66 -14.15
C ASP A 38 11.60 -13.19 -13.97
N PRO A 39 12.02 -13.95 -15.00
CA PRO A 39 12.17 -15.42 -14.91
C PRO A 39 13.22 -15.89 -13.89
N ASP A 40 14.19 -15.06 -13.52
CA ASP A 40 15.27 -15.42 -12.61
C ASP A 40 14.97 -15.05 -11.14
N GLU A 41 14.09 -14.07 -10.91
CA GLU A 41 13.73 -13.58 -9.58
C GLU A 41 12.34 -14.03 -9.08
N THR A 42 11.46 -14.46 -9.99
CA THR A 42 10.09 -14.82 -9.63
C THR A 42 10.03 -16.12 -8.81
N PRO A 43 9.31 -16.15 -7.68
CA PRO A 43 9.04 -17.39 -6.95
C PRO A 43 7.88 -18.20 -7.57
N LEU A 44 7.21 -17.66 -8.59
CA LEU A 44 6.04 -18.26 -9.22
C LEU A 44 6.44 -19.28 -10.29
N PRO A 45 5.61 -20.30 -10.55
CA PRO A 45 5.85 -21.27 -11.62
C PRO A 45 5.70 -20.67 -13.03
N GLU A 46 5.02 -19.53 -13.16
CA GLU A 46 4.79 -18.81 -14.41
C GLU A 46 4.90 -17.30 -14.17
N LEU A 47 5.34 -16.56 -15.19
CA LEU A 47 5.41 -15.11 -15.16
C LEU A 47 4.02 -14.48 -15.23
N ILE A 48 3.81 -13.43 -14.44
CA ILE A 48 2.53 -12.73 -14.45
C ILE A 48 2.38 -11.91 -15.74
N THR A 49 1.17 -11.91 -16.29
CA THR A 49 0.85 -11.14 -17.49
C THR A 49 0.52 -9.68 -17.16
N ASP A 50 0.62 -8.78 -18.13
CA ASP A 50 0.25 -7.37 -17.95
C ASP A 50 -1.22 -7.20 -17.53
N LEU A 51 -2.09 -8.12 -17.93
CA LEU A 51 -3.49 -8.14 -17.49
C LEU A 51 -3.59 -8.40 -15.98
N GLN A 52 -2.83 -9.36 -15.45
CA GLN A 52 -2.80 -9.64 -14.02
C GLN A 52 -2.19 -8.46 -13.24
N VAL A 53 -1.15 -7.83 -13.78
CA VAL A 53 -0.56 -6.60 -13.21
C VAL A 53 -1.59 -5.48 -13.14
N SER A 54 -2.37 -5.26 -14.21
CA SER A 54 -3.45 -4.27 -14.23
C SER A 54 -4.50 -4.54 -13.14
N TRP A 55 -4.83 -5.81 -12.87
CA TRP A 55 -5.72 -6.16 -11.77
C TRP A 55 -5.11 -5.85 -10.40
N ILE A 56 -3.84 -6.19 -10.18
CA ILE A 56 -3.13 -5.86 -8.93
C ILE A 56 -3.17 -4.35 -8.65
N GLY A 57 -2.87 -3.53 -9.66
CA GLY A 57 -2.88 -2.07 -9.52
C GLY A 57 -4.28 -1.49 -9.29
N SER A 58 -5.28 -1.95 -10.05
CA SER A 58 -6.65 -1.40 -10.00
C SER A 58 -7.41 -1.77 -8.72
N LEU A 59 -7.21 -2.98 -8.19
CA LEU A 59 -7.89 -3.42 -6.96
C LEU A 59 -7.54 -2.54 -5.76
N LEU A 60 -6.33 -1.98 -5.71
CA LEU A 60 -5.93 -1.04 -4.66
C LEU A 60 -6.81 0.22 -4.66
N TYR A 61 -7.04 0.82 -5.83
CA TYR A 61 -7.88 2.01 -5.96
C TYR A 61 -9.36 1.69 -5.79
N LEU A 62 -9.83 0.54 -6.29
CA LEU A 62 -11.21 0.09 -6.06
C LEU A 62 -11.49 -0.08 -4.57
N GLY A 63 -10.55 -0.65 -3.81
CA GLY A 63 -10.64 -0.74 -2.36
C GLY A 63 -10.72 0.63 -1.69
N SER A 64 -9.91 1.61 -2.12
CA SER A 64 -9.94 2.98 -1.61
C SER A 64 -11.29 3.67 -1.84
N ILE A 65 -11.87 3.49 -3.03
CA ILE A 65 -13.20 4.04 -3.37
C ILE A 65 -14.25 3.46 -2.42
N VAL A 66 -14.29 2.13 -2.29
CA VAL A 66 -15.25 1.45 -1.42
C VAL A 66 -15.10 1.86 0.05
N ALA A 67 -13.87 1.94 0.55
CA ALA A 67 -13.60 2.36 1.92
C ALA A 67 -14.12 3.77 2.21
N THR A 68 -13.91 4.72 1.29
CA THR A 68 -14.36 6.11 1.41
C THR A 68 -15.88 6.24 1.49
N TYR A 69 -16.63 5.33 0.88
CA TYR A 69 -18.09 5.33 0.97
C TYR A 69 -18.63 4.67 2.26
N LEU A 70 -17.81 3.88 2.94
CA LEU A 70 -18.23 3.10 4.12
C LEU A 70 -17.80 3.72 5.45
N THR A 71 -16.78 4.59 5.47
CA THR A 71 -16.20 5.23 6.68
C THR A 71 -16.22 6.75 6.56
#